data_AF-A0A2N0LD67-F1
#
_entry.id   AF-A0A2N0LD67-F1
#
_cell.length_a   1.000
_cell.length_b   1.000
_cell.length_c   1.000
_cell.angle_alpha   90.00
_cell.angle_beta   90.00
_cell.angle_gamma   90.00
#
_symmetry.space_group_name_H-M   'P 1'
#
loop_
_entity.id
_entity.type
_entity.pdbx_description
1 polymer ?
#
loop_
_entity_poly.entity_id
_entity_poly.type
_entity_poly.pdbx_seq_one_letter_code
_entity_poly.pdbx_strand_id
1 'polypeptide(L)'
;MKEKKSSKITISLPSSLLDVTDRLAKEWSTTRSGVIADLLRKESKANTEELMAQGYREWGEENLREAEEATRLTGDVVLRDG
;
A
#
# COMPACT_ATOMS: atom_id res chain seq x y z
N MET A 1 6.67 -24.63 -7.59
CA MET A 1 5.72 -23.59 -7.13
C MET A 1 5.37 -23.91 -5.67
N LYS A 2 5.74 -23.07 -4.69
CA LYS A 2 5.34 -23.31 -3.29
C LYS A 2 3.84 -23.09 -3.18
N GLU A 3 3.08 -24.10 -2.73
CA GLU A 3 1.68 -23.93 -2.39
C GLU A 3 1.54 -22.78 -1.38
N LYS A 4 0.72 -21.78 -1.71
CA LYS A 4 0.27 -20.79 -0.72
C LYS A 4 -0.61 -21.54 0.28
N LYS A 5 -0.07 -21.86 1.46
CA LYS A 5 -0.84 -22.44 2.56
C LYS A 5 -1.99 -21.49 2.91
N SER A 6 -3.22 -21.96 2.69
CA SER A 6 -4.42 -21.27 3.15
C SER A 6 -4.74 -21.71 4.57
N SER A 7 -4.74 -20.77 5.51
CA SER A 7 -5.17 -21.00 6.89
C SER A 7 -6.67 -20.78 7.01
N LYS A 8 -7.39 -21.72 7.62
CA LYS A 8 -8.83 -21.59 7.90
C LYS A 8 -9.03 -21.03 9.29
N ILE A 9 -9.91 -20.06 9.42
CA ILE A 9 -10.31 -19.46 10.70
C ILE A 9 -11.84 -19.42 10.78
N THR A 10 -12.37 -19.41 11.99
CA THR A 10 -13.79 -19.17 12.28
C THR A 10 -13.93 -17.81 12.93
N ILE A 11 -14.81 -16.98 12.42
CA ILE A 11 -15.10 -15.66 12.94
C ILE A 11 -16.61 -15.50 13.14
N SER A 12 -17.00 -14.76 14.16
CA SER A 12 -18.38 -14.32 14.35
C SER A 12 -18.53 -12.93 13.75
N LEU A 13 -19.54 -12.75 12.89
CA LEU A 13 -19.88 -11.46 12.30
C LEU A 13 -21.34 -11.11 12.63
N PRO A 14 -21.65 -9.82 12.87
CA PRO A 14 -23.03 -9.35 12.90
C PRO A 14 -23.79 -9.78 11.63
N SER A 15 -25.07 -10.12 11.78
CA SER A 15 -25.93 -10.54 10.67
C SER A 15 -25.98 -9.51 9.55
N SER A 16 -26.04 -8.23 9.90
CA SER A 16 -26.01 -7.13 8.94
C SER A 16 -24.75 -7.12 8.06
N LEU A 17 -23.59 -7.54 8.60
CA LEU A 17 -22.36 -7.64 7.80
C LEU A 17 -22.36 -8.88 6.90
N LEU A 18 -23.04 -9.96 7.30
CA LEU A 18 -23.23 -11.13 6.44
C LEU A 18 -24.09 -10.78 5.22
N ASP A 19 -25.17 -10.01 5.41
CA ASP A 19 -26.04 -9.56 4.32
C ASP A 19 -25.28 -8.68 3.30
N VAL A 20 -24.44 -7.78 3.82
CA VAL A 20 -23.54 -6.97 2.99
C VAL A 20 -22.56 -7.85 2.22
N THR A 21 -21.96 -8.84 2.89
CA THR A 21 -21.00 -9.75 2.27
C THR A 21 -21.66 -10.59 1.16
N ASP A 22 -22.91 -11.03 1.36
CA ASP A 22 -23.68 -11.77 0.36
C ASP A 22 -24.01 -10.94 -0.87
N ARG A 23 -24.42 -9.68 -0.66
CA ARG A 23 -24.68 -8.76 -1.76
C ARG A 23 -23.41 -8.52 -2.57
N LEU A 24 -22.29 -8.23 -1.90
CA LEU A 24 -20.99 -8.03 -2.56
C LEU A 24 -20.50 -9.29 -3.29
N ALA A 25 -20.74 -10.48 -2.73
CA ALA A 25 -20.36 -11.73 -3.36
C ALA A 25 -21.08 -11.92 -4.71
N LYS A 26 -22.36 -11.54 -4.79
CA LYS A 26 -23.13 -11.53 -6.03
C LYS A 26 -22.61 -10.46 -7.01
N GLU A 27 -22.46 -9.23 -6.54
CA GLU A 27 -22.00 -8.10 -7.36
C GLU A 27 -20.62 -8.36 -7.98
N TRP A 28 -19.71 -8.98 -7.23
CA TRP A 28 -18.33 -9.24 -7.66
C TRP A 28 -18.16 -10.64 -8.29
N SER A 29 -19.25 -11.40 -8.44
CA SER A 29 -19.22 -12.77 -8.97
C SER A 29 -18.17 -13.67 -8.25
N THR A 30 -18.17 -13.64 -6.92
CA THR A 30 -17.21 -14.36 -6.07
C THR A 30 -17.90 -14.97 -4.85
N THR A 31 -17.13 -15.61 -3.96
CA THR A 31 -17.64 -16.18 -2.70
C THR A 31 -17.57 -15.18 -1.55
N ARG A 32 -18.27 -15.43 -0.44
CA ARG A 32 -18.10 -14.64 0.80
C ARG A 32 -16.64 -14.56 1.26
N SER A 33 -15.91 -15.68 1.18
CA SER A 33 -14.49 -15.70 1.52
C SER A 33 -13.64 -14.91 0.53
N GLY A 34 -14.01 -14.89 -0.76
CA GLY A 34 -13.40 -14.04 -1.77
C GLY A 34 -13.59 -12.55 -1.46
N VAL A 35 -14.81 -12.13 -1.15
CA VAL A 35 -15.12 -10.75 -0.72
C VAL A 35 -14.26 -10.35 0.48
N ILE A 36 -14.24 -11.17 1.54
CA ILE A 36 -13.47 -10.88 2.76
C ILE A 36 -11.97 -10.79 2.42
N ALA A 37 -11.44 -11.72 1.63
CA ALA A 37 -10.03 -11.72 1.24
C ALA A 37 -9.64 -10.48 0.43
N ASP A 38 -10.51 -10.03 -0.48
CA ASP A 38 -10.25 -8.85 -1.30
C ASP A 38 -10.39 -7.54 -0.50
N LEU A 39 -11.35 -7.47 0.43
CA LEU A 39 -11.46 -6.34 1.36
C LEU A 39 -10.23 -6.23 2.26
N LEU A 40 -9.78 -7.33 2.85
CA LEU A 40 -8.56 -7.34 3.68
C LEU A 40 -7.31 -6.97 2.88
N ARG A 41 -7.23 -7.38 1.60
CA ARG A 41 -6.12 -7.01 0.71
C ARG A 41 -6.13 -5.52 0.40
N LYS A 42 -7.31 -4.94 0.13
CA LYS A 42 -7.48 -3.50 -0.11
C LYS A 42 -7.05 -2.69 1.11
N GLU A 43 -7.51 -3.07 2.30
CA GLU A 43 -7.13 -2.42 3.55
C GLU A 43 -5.60 -2.48 3.78
N SER A 44 -5.01 -3.67 3.60
CA SER A 44 -3.55 -3.83 3.75
C SER A 44 -2.76 -2.96 2.76
N LYS A 45 -3.25 -2.81 1.52
CA LYS A 45 -2.63 -1.94 0.52
C LYS A 45 -2.76 -0.47 0.91
N ALA A 46 -3.93 -0.04 1.35
CA ALA A 46 -4.17 1.32 1.81
C ALA A 46 -3.25 1.71 2.97
N ASN A 47 -3.11 0.85 3.98
CA ASN A 47 -2.19 1.08 5.11
C ASN A 47 -0.73 1.18 4.64
N THR A 48 -0.34 0.37 3.66
CA THR A 48 1.01 0.43 3.09
C THR A 48 1.23 1.76 2.37
N GLU A 49 0.25 2.21 1.58
CA GLU A 49 0.32 3.49 0.85
C GLU A 49 0.36 4.69 1.81
N GLU A 50 -0.39 4.64 2.92
CA GLU A 50 -0.35 5.68 3.96
C GLU A 50 1.02 5.75 4.64
N LEU A 51 1.60 4.60 5.00
CA LEU A 51 2.96 4.54 5.55
C LEU A 51 4.01 5.07 4.57
N MET A 52 3.89 4.77 3.27
CA MET A 52 4.77 5.35 2.25
C MET A 52 4.61 6.87 2.18
N ALA A 53 3.38 7.37 2.17
CA ALA A 53 3.11 8.81 2.15
C ALA A 53 3.65 9.52 3.41
N GLN A 54 3.62 8.86 4.57
CA GLN A 54 4.27 9.37 5.78
C GLN A 54 5.79 9.41 5.60
N GLY A 55 6.42 8.32 5.16
CA GLY A 55 7.87 8.29 4.90
C GLY A 55 8.32 9.36 3.90
N TYR A 56 7.59 9.56 2.79
CA TYR A 56 7.92 10.62 1.84
C TYR A 56 7.82 12.03 2.45
N ARG A 57 6.88 12.27 3.37
CA ARG A 57 6.78 13.56 4.07
C ARG A 57 7.93 13.77 5.04
N GLU A 58 8.24 12.76 5.85
CA GLU A 58 9.32 12.84 6.84
C GLU A 58 10.70 13.02 6.20
N TRP A 59 10.93 12.38 5.05
CA TRP A 59 12.19 12.44 4.33
C TRP A 59 12.22 13.52 3.25
N GLY A 60 11.11 14.23 3.02
CA GLY A 60 10.98 15.18 1.91
C GLY A 60 11.91 16.39 2.05
N GLU A 61 12.03 16.93 3.27
CA GLU A 61 12.88 18.09 3.54
C GLU A 61 14.38 17.73 3.48
N GLU A 62 14.76 16.57 4.00
CA GLU A 62 16.15 16.10 3.95
C GLU A 62 16.56 15.72 2.52
N ASN A 63 15.70 15.01 1.77
CA ASN A 63 15.94 14.69 0.35
C ASN A 63 16.06 15.96 -0.51
N LEU A 64 15.25 16.99 -0.25
CA LEU A 64 15.34 18.26 -0.95
C LEU A 64 16.68 18.95 -0.66
N ARG A 65 17.07 18.98 0.62
CA ARG A 65 18.33 19.57 1.05
C ARG A 65 19.55 18.83 0.45
N GLU A 66 19.57 17.50 0.51
CA GLU A 66 20.62 16.69 -0.11
C GLU A 66 20.68 16.89 -1.63
N ALA A 67 19.53 16.97 -2.31
CA ALA A 67 19.47 17.23 -3.75
C ALA A 67 19.99 18.63 -4.11
N GLU A 68 19.68 19.66 -3.31
CA GLU A 68 20.20 21.02 -3.48
C GLU A 68 21.70 21.12 -3.21
N GLU A 69 22.23 20.37 -2.24
CA GLU A 69 23.66 20.28 -1.95
C GLU A 69 24.41 19.53 -3.08
N ALA A 70 23.87 18.41 -3.57
CA ALA A 70 24.43 17.67 -4.70
C ALA A 70 24.41 18.47 -6.01
N THR A 71 23.35 19.25 -6.26
CA THR A 71 23.25 20.12 -7.44
C THR A 71 24.31 21.22 -7.42
N ARG A 72 24.55 21.83 -6.25
CA ARG A 72 25.63 22.81 -6.07
C ARG A 72 27.02 22.22 -6.35
N LEU A 73 27.29 21.02 -5.85
CA LEU A 73 28.56 20.32 -6.09
C LEU A 73 28.76 19.94 -7.55
N THR A 74 27.69 19.62 -8.29
CA THR A 74 27.78 19.25 -9.70
C THR A 74 28.01 20.48 -10.61
N GLY A 75 27.48 21.65 -10.23
CA GLY A 75 27.72 22.92 -10.94
C GLY A 75 29.18 23.38 -10.92
N ASP A 76 29.92 23.10 -9.84
CA ASP A 76 31.33 23.48 -9.69
C ASP A 76 32.29 22.61 -10.52
N VAL A 77 31.88 21.41 -10.95
CA VAL A 77 32.72 20.51 -11.75
C VAL A 77 32.66 20.84 -13.25
N VAL A 78 31.57 21.46 -13.73
CA VAL A 78 31.38 21.78 -15.16
C VAL A 78 32.07 23.08 -15.58
N LEU A 79 32.40 23.98 -14.64
CA LEU A 79 33.02 25.29 -14.93
C LEU A 79 34.56 25.30 -14.86
N ARG A 80 35.20 24.17 -14.58
CA ARG A 80 36.66 24.11 -14.37
C ARG A 80 37.47 23.61 -15.57
N ASP A 81 36.79 23.17 -16.64
CA ASP A 81 37.41 22.62 -17.87
C ASP A 81 37.07 23.43 -19.14
N GLY A 82 36.79 24.74 -18.99
CA GLY A 82 36.59 25.68 -20.11
C GLY A 82 37.80 26.59 -20.33
#